data_AF-A0A7Y3MY44-F1
#
_entry.id   AF-A0A7Y3MY44-F1
#
_cell.length_a   1.000
_cell.length_b   1.000
_cell.length_c   1.000
_cell.angle_alpha   90.00
_cell.angle_beta   90.00
_cell.angle_gamma   90.00
#
_symmetry.space_group_name_H-M   'P 1'
#
loop_
_entity.id
_entity.type
_entity.pdbx_description
1 polymer ?
#
loop_
_entity_poly.entity_id
_entity_poly.type
_entity_poly.pdbx_seq_one_letter_code
_entity_poly.pdbx_strand_id
1 'polypeptide(L)'
;MDGRRLEYVAHWVTPVVEPRRYDTRFFAAVVPEGSEARIDPREMVDAVWLRASDALDRHEAGDLPMIFPTIRTLEDLAHFTSAEALLAHYRETSVPMVMPEIVQTETGVALRIPDRR
;
A
#
# COMPACT_ATOMS: atom_id res chain seq x y z
N MET A 1 -10.22 8.31 15.56
CA MET A 1 -10.48 8.66 14.16
C MET A 1 -11.96 8.48 13.87
N ASP A 2 -12.57 9.41 13.12
CA ASP A 2 -13.92 9.23 12.57
C ASP A 2 -13.81 8.39 11.29
N GLY A 3 -14.43 7.20 11.28
CA GLY A 3 -14.40 6.27 10.14
C GLY A 3 -15.05 6.82 8.86
N ARG A 4 -15.73 7.97 8.94
CA ARG A 4 -16.32 8.67 7.78
C ARG A 4 -15.31 9.51 6.98
N ARG A 5 -14.05 9.54 7.39
CA ARG A 5 -12.97 10.28 6.70
C ARG A 5 -11.92 9.35 6.08
N LEU A 6 -12.33 8.14 5.72
CA LEU A 6 -11.50 7.13 5.08
C LEU A 6 -11.87 7.03 3.60
N GLU A 7 -10.87 7.10 2.73
CA GLU A 7 -11.05 6.80 1.31
C GLU A 7 -10.44 5.43 1.01
N TYR A 8 -11.14 4.64 0.19
CA TYR A 8 -10.68 3.32 -0.23
C TYR A 8 -9.66 3.48 -1.35
N VAL A 9 -8.43 2.97 -1.18
CA VAL A 9 -7.32 3.28 -2.10
C VAL A 9 -6.71 2.07 -2.81
N ALA A 10 -6.80 0.88 -2.21
CA ALA A 10 -6.32 -0.34 -2.86
C ALA A 10 -7.00 -1.60 -2.33
N HIS A 11 -7.04 -2.63 -3.17
CA HIS A 11 -7.63 -3.93 -2.85
C HIS A 11 -6.73 -5.05 -3.37
N TRP A 12 -6.10 -5.79 -2.48
CA TRP A 12 -5.16 -6.84 -2.82
C TRP A 12 -5.61 -8.18 -2.26
N VAL A 13 -5.72 -9.17 -3.14
CA VAL A 13 -6.00 -10.56 -2.77
C VAL A 13 -4.77 -11.41 -3.03
N THR A 14 -4.34 -12.16 -2.02
CA THR A 14 -3.20 -13.07 -2.16
C THR A 14 -3.48 -14.14 -3.23
N PRO A 15 -2.50 -14.48 -4.09
CA PRO A 15 -2.67 -15.51 -5.12
C PRO A 15 -3.26 -16.81 -4.58
N VAL A 16 -4.04 -17.53 -5.41
CA VAL A 16 -4.73 -18.77 -5.00
C VAL A 16 -3.76 -19.87 -4.56
N VAL A 17 -2.56 -19.90 -5.14
CA VAL A 17 -1.54 -20.92 -4.88
C VAL A 17 -0.83 -20.75 -3.53
N GLU A 18 -0.96 -19.59 -2.88
CA GLU A 18 -0.34 -19.34 -1.59
C GLU A 18 -1.11 -20.07 -0.47
N PRO A 19 -0.42 -20.75 0.46
CA PRO A 19 -1.07 -21.52 1.53
C PRO A 19 -1.76 -20.60 2.56
N ARG A 20 -1.27 -19.37 2.72
CA ARG A 20 -1.90 -18.34 3.56
C ARG A 20 -2.37 -17.22 2.68
N ARG A 21 -3.66 -16.91 2.76
CA ARG A 21 -4.31 -15.95 1.86
C ARG A 21 -5.04 -14.89 2.65
N TYR A 22 -4.95 -13.67 2.14
CA TYR A 22 -5.60 -12.50 2.68
C TYR A 22 -6.37 -11.78 1.57
N ASP A 23 -7.54 -11.27 1.94
CA ASP A 23 -8.32 -10.32 1.14
C ASP A 23 -8.19 -8.95 1.83
N THR A 24 -7.20 -8.17 1.41
CA THR A 24 -6.73 -6.97 2.12
C THR A 24 -7.21 -5.70 1.44
N ARG A 25 -7.85 -4.84 2.23
CA ARG A 25 -8.41 -3.55 1.81
C ARG A 25 -7.61 -2.43 2.46
N PHE A 26 -7.11 -1.51 1.65
CA PHE A 26 -6.31 -0.37 2.10
C PHE A 26 -7.13 0.90 2.07
N PHE A 27 -6.97 1.72 3.11
CA PHE A 27 -7.67 2.99 3.27
C PHE A 27 -6.68 4.10 3.59
N ALA A 28 -7.00 5.32 3.15
CA ALA A 28 -6.24 6.52 3.46
C ALA A 28 -7.09 7.53 4.24
N ALA A 29 -6.44 8.30 5.12
CA ALA A 29 -7.04 9.39 5.89
C ALA A 29 -5.99 10.47 6.16
N VAL A 30 -6.46 11.72 6.30
CA VAL A 30 -5.64 12.79 6.88
C VAL A 30 -5.62 12.63 8.39
N VAL A 31 -4.41 12.58 8.95
CA VAL A 31 -4.20 12.72 10.39
C VAL A 31 -3.98 14.18 10.75
N PRO A 32 -4.42 14.64 11.94
CA PRO A 32 -4.14 15.99 12.39
C PRO A 32 -2.64 16.29 12.38
N GLU A 33 -2.28 17.51 11.99
CA GLU A 33 -0.90 17.99 12.06
C GLU A 33 -0.35 17.86 13.49
N GLY A 34 0.92 17.46 13.61
CA GLY A 34 1.57 17.21 14.90
C GLY A 34 1.21 15.87 15.55
N SER A 35 0.47 14.99 14.86
CA SER A 35 0.20 13.64 15.35
C SER A 35 1.49 12.81 15.44
N GLU A 36 1.82 12.34 16.64
CA GLU A 36 2.93 11.43 16.87
C GLU A 36 2.53 9.98 16.61
N ALA A 37 3.38 9.22 15.93
CA ALA A 37 3.22 7.77 15.82
C ALA A 37 3.55 7.12 17.16
N ARG A 38 2.61 6.36 17.72
CA ARG A 38 2.79 5.56 18.94
C ARG A 38 2.58 4.09 18.60
N ILE A 39 3.52 3.26 19.00
CA ILE A 39 3.52 1.83 18.72
C ILE A 39 3.26 1.01 19.98
N ASP A 40 2.65 -0.16 19.82
CA ASP A 40 2.70 -1.21 20.84
C ASP A 40 3.95 -2.05 20.61
N PRO A 41 4.92 -2.06 21.55
CA PRO A 41 6.19 -2.77 21.37
C PRO A 41 6.03 -4.29 21.29
N ARG A 42 4.85 -4.84 21.58
CA ARG A 42 4.55 -6.28 21.39
C ARG A 42 4.29 -6.64 19.93
N GLU A 43 3.92 -5.66 19.11
CA GLU A 43 3.51 -5.87 17.71
C GLU A 43 4.44 -5.15 16.71
N MET A 44 5.03 -4.03 17.10
CA MET A 44 5.85 -3.18 16.24
C MET A 44 7.14 -2.75 16.95
N VAL A 45 8.23 -2.65 16.18
CA VAL A 45 9.55 -2.22 16.69
C VAL A 45 9.85 -0.75 16.44
N ASP A 46 9.22 -0.15 15.42
CA ASP A 46 9.45 1.25 15.03
C ASP A 46 8.25 1.81 14.25
N ALA A 47 8.13 3.14 14.17
CA ALA A 47 7.21 3.86 13.31
C ALA A 47 7.75 5.23 12.92
N VAL A 48 7.57 5.59 11.65
CA VAL A 48 8.09 6.83 11.08
C VAL A 48 7.09 7.44 10.09
N TRP A 49 7.05 8.77 10.02
CA TRP A 49 6.36 9.51 8.98
C TRP A 49 7.29 9.75 7.79
N LEU A 50 6.91 9.27 6.61
CA LEU A 50 7.67 9.41 5.36
C LEU A 50 6.76 9.90 4.23
N ARG A 51 7.34 10.56 3.22
CA ARG A 51 6.66 10.69 1.93
C ARG A 51 6.64 9.33 1.24
N ALA A 52 5.65 9.09 0.39
CA ALA A 52 5.55 7.84 -0.36
C ALA A 52 6.80 7.60 -1.24
N SER A 53 7.30 8.64 -1.91
CA SER A 53 8.56 8.59 -2.66
C SER A 53 9.75 8.17 -1.79
N ASP A 54 9.91 8.78 -0.62
CA ASP A 54 11.05 8.51 0.26
C ASP A 54 11.01 7.07 0.80
N ALA A 55 9.82 6.52 1.03
CA ALA A 55 9.65 5.13 1.43
C ALA A 55 10.04 4.17 0.28
N LEU A 56 9.68 4.50 -0.96
CA LEU A 56 10.07 3.72 -2.14
C LEU A 56 11.59 3.77 -2.36
N ASP A 57 12.22 4.95 -2.28
CA ASP A 57 13.68 5.11 -2.42
C ASP A 57 14.43 4.28 -1.37
N ARG A 58 13.97 4.29 -0.11
CA ARG A 58 14.57 3.46 0.96
C ARG A 58 14.35 1.97 0.73
N HIS A 59 13.23 1.58 0.13
CA HIS A 59 12.99 0.20 -0.23
C HIS A 59 13.93 -0.27 -1.34
N GLU A 60 14.12 0.54 -2.39
CA GLU A 60 15.07 0.26 -3.47
C GLU A 60 16.52 0.17 -2.95
N ALA A 61 16.87 0.99 -1.96
CA ALA A 61 18.17 0.92 -1.28
C ALA A 61 18.33 -0.31 -0.36
N GLY A 62 17.25 -1.04 -0.06
CA GLY A 62 17.24 -2.19 0.85
C GLY A 62 17.09 -1.84 2.34
N ASP A 63 16.88 -0.57 2.67
CA ASP A 63 16.79 -0.06 4.05
C ASP A 63 15.37 -0.15 4.64
N LEU A 64 14.35 -0.29 3.78
CA LEU A 64 12.95 -0.43 4.19
C LEU A 64 12.30 -1.64 3.50
N PRO A 65 12.34 -2.84 4.11
CA PRO A 65 11.71 -4.02 3.53
C PRO A 65 10.19 -3.83 3.49
N MET A 66 9.61 -3.95 2.30
CA MET A 66 8.17 -3.82 2.08
C MET A 66 7.65 -4.98 1.24
N ILE A 67 6.40 -5.37 1.47
CA ILE A 67 5.73 -6.39 0.67
C ILE A 67 5.14 -5.76 -0.60
N PHE A 68 4.99 -6.58 -1.65
CA PHE A 68 4.53 -6.12 -2.97
C PHE A 68 3.26 -5.26 -2.97
N PRO A 69 2.17 -5.61 -2.24
CA PRO A 69 0.99 -4.74 -2.15
C PRO A 69 1.29 -3.34 -1.60
N THR A 70 2.18 -3.23 -0.61
CA THR A 70 2.57 -1.95 -0.03
C THR A 70 3.35 -1.10 -1.03
N ILE A 71 4.32 -1.71 -1.74
CA ILE A 71 5.12 -1.02 -2.75
C ILE A 71 4.23 -0.44 -3.85
N ARG A 72 3.38 -1.29 -4.46
CA ARG A 72 2.47 -0.86 -5.54
C ARG A 72 1.47 0.18 -5.10
N THR A 73 0.96 0.06 -3.88
CA THR A 73 0.07 1.09 -3.32
C THR A 73 0.83 2.41 -3.16
N LEU A 74 2.04 2.41 -2.61
CA LEU A 74 2.84 3.64 -2.45
C LEU A 74 3.25 4.27 -3.80
N GLU A 75 3.55 3.48 -4.83
CA GLU A 75 3.78 3.97 -6.20
C GLU A 75 2.56 4.76 -6.72
N ASP A 76 1.36 4.20 -6.58
CA ASP A 76 0.12 4.88 -6.97
C ASP A 76 -0.10 6.17 -6.16
N LEU A 77 0.14 6.13 -4.84
CA LEU A 77 -0.03 7.29 -3.97
C LEU A 77 1.03 8.39 -4.21
N ALA A 78 2.23 8.02 -4.64
CA ALA A 78 3.33 8.96 -4.89
C ALA A 78 3.06 9.92 -6.06
N HIS A 79 2.08 9.63 -6.91
CA HIS A 79 1.65 10.54 -7.98
C HIS A 79 0.92 11.79 -7.50
N PHE A 80 0.47 11.83 -6.24
CA PHE A 80 -0.27 12.97 -5.68
C PHE A 80 0.64 13.91 -4.91
N THR A 81 0.40 15.22 -5.06
CA THR A 81 1.19 16.27 -4.40
C THR A 81 0.67 16.64 -3.00
N SER A 82 -0.55 16.21 -2.65
CA SER A 82 -1.13 16.40 -1.30
C SER A 82 -2.09 15.27 -0.92
N ALA A 83 -2.31 15.10 0.39
CA ALA A 83 -3.27 14.14 0.90
C ALA A 83 -4.71 14.49 0.47
N GLU A 84 -5.07 15.77 0.40
CA GLU A 84 -6.39 16.22 -0.04
C GLU A 84 -6.66 15.85 -1.50
N ALA A 85 -5.67 16.02 -2.39
CA ALA A 85 -5.79 15.66 -3.79
C ALA A 85 -5.96 14.15 -3.98
N LEU A 86 -5.16 13.36 -3.25
CA LEU A 86 -5.27 11.90 -3.20
C LEU A 86 -6.67 11.46 -2.75
N LEU A 87 -7.14 11.97 -1.61
CA LEU A 87 -8.44 11.59 -1.08
C LEU A 87 -9.60 12.03 -1.98
N ALA A 88 -9.51 13.21 -2.61
CA ALA A 88 -10.50 13.65 -3.58
C ALA A 88 -10.57 12.72 -4.79
N HIS A 89 -9.41 12.28 -5.31
CA HIS A 89 -9.36 11.34 -6.44
C HIS A 89 -10.01 9.99 -6.10
N TYR A 90 -9.68 9.40 -4.96
CA TYR A 90 -10.21 8.09 -4.58
C TYR A 90 -11.67 8.10 -4.15
N ARG A 91 -12.23 9.26 -3.80
CA ARG A 91 -13.67 9.41 -3.56
C ARG A 91 -14.51 9.19 -4.83
N GLU A 92 -13.94 9.52 -5.99
CA GLU A 92 -14.62 9.46 -7.29
C GLU A 92 -14.17 8.25 -8.12
N THR A 93 -13.16 7.51 -7.66
CA THR A 93 -12.55 6.40 -8.39
C THR A 93 -12.99 5.06 -7.84
N SER A 94 -13.37 4.14 -8.72
CA SER A 94 -13.59 2.74 -8.35
C SER A 94 -12.25 2.04 -8.16
N VAL A 95 -12.02 1.44 -6.99
CA VAL A 95 -10.82 0.65 -6.71
C VAL A 95 -11.07 -0.81 -7.09
N PRO A 96 -10.37 -1.35 -8.12
CA PRO A 96 -10.52 -2.74 -8.51
C PRO A 96 -9.81 -3.67 -7.52
N MET A 97 -10.35 -4.88 -7.40
CA MET A 97 -9.64 -5.98 -6.76
C MET A 97 -8.47 -6.44 -7.62
N VAL A 98 -7.28 -6.49 -7.04
CA VAL A 98 -6.06 -6.99 -7.69
C VAL A 98 -5.63 -8.29 -7.03
N MET A 99 -5.64 -9.38 -7.81
CA MET A 99 -5.03 -10.64 -7.43
C MET A 99 -3.83 -10.90 -8.35
N PRO A 100 -2.59 -10.74 -7.85
CA PRO A 100 -1.41 -11.05 -8.64
C PRO A 100 -1.35 -12.53 -9.02
N GLU A 101 -0.64 -12.82 -10.10
CA GLU A 101 -0.27 -14.16 -10.50
C GLU A 101 1.21 -14.41 -10.18
N ILE A 102 1.51 -15.60 -9.65
CA ILE A 102 2.89 -16.04 -9.48
C ILE A 102 3.39 -16.54 -10.84
N VAL A 103 4.47 -15.94 -11.33
CA VAL A 103 5.09 -16.30 -12.61
C VAL A 103 6.56 -16.68 -12.40
N GLN A 104 7.05 -17.62 -13.21
CA GLN A 104 8.49 -17.87 -13.31
C GLN A 104 9.12 -16.93 -14.33
N THR A 105 10.24 -16.34 -13.96
CA THR A 105 11.09 -15.47 -14.78
C THR A 105 12.48 -16.07 -14.87
N GLU A 106 13.32 -15.53 -15.76
CA GLU A 106 14.73 -15.95 -15.89
C GLU A 106 15.53 -15.79 -14.58
N THR A 107 15.10 -14.85 -13.72
CA THR A 107 15.77 -14.52 -12.45
C THR A 107 15.10 -15.16 -11.23
N GLY A 108 14.03 -15.95 -11.40
CA GLY A 108 13.35 -16.63 -10.30
C GLY A 108 11.83 -16.53 -10.35
N VAL A 109 11.20 -16.41 -9.18
CA VAL A 109 9.74 -16.29 -9.06
C VAL A 109 9.35 -14.83 -8.85
N ALA A 110 8.36 -14.34 -9.58
CA ALA A 110 7.86 -12.97 -9.49
C ALA A 110 6.33 -12.91 -9.39
N LEU A 111 5.81 -11.76 -8.92
CA LEU A 111 4.39 -11.43 -8.97
C LEU A 111 4.11 -10.58 -10.19
N ARG A 112 3.13 -11.00 -11.00
CA ARG A 112 2.61 -10.23 -12.14
C ARG A 112 1.20 -9.74 -11.83
N ILE A 113 0.94 -8.47 -12.09
CA ILE A 113 -0.43 -7.93 -12.07
C ILE A 113 -1.07 -8.27 -13.42
N PRO A 114 -2.24 -8.95 -13.44
CA PRO A 114 -2.96 -9.20 -14.69
C PRO A 114 -3.44 -7.88 -15.33
N ASP A 115 -3.57 -7.86 -16.65
CA ASP A 115 -4.16 -6.72 -17.34
C ASP A 115 -5.58 -6.45 -16.79
N ARG A 116 -5.87 -5.18 -16.49
CA ARG A 116 -7.19 -4.75 -16.02
C ARG A 116 -8.21 -5.06 -17.12
N ARG A 117 -9.13 -6.01 -16.86
CA ARG A 117 -10.34 -6.22 -17.65
C ARG A 117 -11.46 -5.29 -17.19
#